data_AF-A0A955QS59-F1
#
_entry.id   AF-A0A955QS59-F1
#
_cell.length_a   1.000
_cell.length_b   1.000
_cell.length_c   1.000
_cell.angle_alpha   90.00
_cell.angle_beta   90.00
_cell.angle_gamma   90.00
#
_symmetry.space_group_name_H-M   'P 1'
#
loop_
_entity.id
_entity.type
_entity.pdbx_description
1 polymer ?
#
loop_
_entity_poly.entity_id
_entity_poly.type
_entity_poly.pdbx_seq_one_letter_code
_entity_poly.pdbx_strand_id
1 'polypeptide(L)' 'MMLDTVIVGCITYYVEENELDTQRVGILEDSLSELDQLLPDIPDEATAYFLRLQQLGFLILNETPKGQA' A
#
# COMPACT_ATOMS: atom_id res chain seq x y z
N MET A 1 5.22 2.10 13.39
CA MET A 1 5.27 3.18 12.37
C MET A 1 3.84 3.42 11.90
N MET A 2 3.44 4.62 11.49
CA MET A 2 2.06 4.83 11.05
C MET A 2 1.86 4.15 9.69
N LEU A 3 0.91 3.22 9.60
CA LEU A 3 0.73 2.32 8.46
C LEU A 3 0.49 3.08 7.14
N ASP A 4 -0.30 4.14 7.22
CA ASP A 4 -0.57 5.05 6.10
C ASP A 4 0.70 5.72 5.57
N THR A 5 1.62 6.13 6.46
CA THR A 5 2.88 6.78 6.08
C THR A 5 3.77 5.83 5.27
N VAL A 6 3.77 4.54 5.63
CA VAL A 6 4.50 3.51 4.88
C VAL A 6 3.90 3.30 3.50
N ILE A 7 2.57 3.15 3.42
CA ILE A 7 1.85 2.97 2.16
C ILE A 7 2.05 4.20 1.25
N VAL A 8 1.88 5.41 1.78
CA VAL A 8 2.11 6.67 1.06
C VAL A 8 3.56 6.76 0.57
N GLY A 9 4.53 6.36 1.39
CA GLY A 9 5.94 6.32 0.98
C GLY A 9 6.19 5.42 -0.24
N CYS A 10 5.56 4.25 -0.27
CA CYS A 10 5.64 3.34 -1.42
C CYS A 10 4.93 3.92 -2.65
N ILE A 11 3.75 4.52 -2.48
CA ILE A 11 3.01 5.17 -3.56
C ILE A 11 3.82 6.32 -4.17
N THR A 12 4.37 7.20 -3.33
CA THR A 12 5.20 8.34 -3.78
C THR A 12 6.41 7.85 -4.55
N TYR A 13 7.12 6.85 -4.03
CA TYR A 13 8.27 6.27 -4.73
C TYR A 13 7.87 5.69 -6.10
N TYR A 14 6.77 4.93 -6.17
CA TYR A 14 6.28 4.41 -7.45
C TYR A 14 5.94 5.51 -8.45
N VAL A 15 5.33 6.61 -7.99
CA VAL A 15 5.01 7.75 -8.87
C VAL A 15 6.27 8.46 -9.37
N GLU A 16 7.31 8.53 -8.55
CA GLU A 16 8.58 9.19 -8.88
C GLU A 16 9.44 8.34 -9.83
N GLU A 17 9.58 7.04 -9.55
CA GLU A 17 10.48 6.13 -10.25
C GLU A 17 9.78 5.28 -11.32
N ASN A 18 8.44 5.30 -11.34
CA ASN A 18 7.59 4.47 -12.21
C ASN A 18 7.81 2.95 -12.04
N GLU A 19 8.36 2.54 -10.89
CA GLU A 19 8.54 1.15 -10.48
C GLU A 19 8.62 1.03 -8.94
N LEU A 20 8.43 -0.19 -8.42
CA LEU A 20 8.79 -0.54 -7.05
C LEU A 20 9.85 -1.65 -7.08
N ASP A 21 10.91 -1.47 -6.30
CA ASP A 21 11.85 -2.55 -6.05
C ASP A 21 11.24 -3.66 -5.17
N THR A 22 11.86 -4.84 -5.18
CA THR A 22 11.39 -6.02 -4.45
C THR A 22 11.21 -5.78 -2.95
N GLN A 23 12.04 -4.95 -2.33
CA GLN A 23 11.92 -4.66 -0.90
C GLN A 23 10.66 -3.84 -0.63
N ARG A 24 10.40 -2.82 -1.45
CA ARG A 24 9.21 -1.96 -1.33
C ARG A 24 7.92 -2.71 -1.68
N VAL A 25 7.96 -3.65 -2.62
CA VAL A 25 6.84 -4.56 -2.90
C VAL A 25 6.45 -5.33 -1.64
N GLY A 26 7.41 -5.98 -0.98
CA GLY A 26 7.13 -6.74 0.25
C GLY A 26 6.60 -5.84 1.38
N ILE A 27 7.19 -4.65 1.55
CA ILE A 27 6.72 -3.67 2.55
C ILE A 27 5.27 -3.27 2.27
N LEU A 28 4.91 -3.01 1.00
CA LEU A 28 3.57 -2.61 0.61
C LEU A 28 2.56 -3.77 0.79
N GLU A 29 2.93 -5.00 0.43
CA GLU A 29 2.10 -6.19 0.65
C GLU A 29 1.80 -6.41 2.14
N ASP A 30 2.82 -6.37 2.99
CA ASP A 30 2.68 -6.52 4.43
C ASP A 30 1.80 -5.41 5.03
N SER A 31 2.02 -4.16 4.58
CA SER A 31 1.26 -3.01 5.07
C SER A 31 -0.21 -3.06 4.66
N LEU A 32 -0.51 -3.53 3.45
CA LEU A 32 -1.90 -3.68 2.99
C LEU A 32 -2.61 -4.83 3.73
N SER A 33 -1.90 -5.90 4.06
CA SER A 33 -2.42 -7.00 4.88
C SER A 33 -2.73 -6.55 6.30
N GLU A 34 -1.85 -5.76 6.92
CA GLU A 34 -2.09 -5.16 8.23
C GLU A 34 -3.28 -4.17 8.17
N LEU A 35 -3.40 -3.39 7.08
CA LEU A 35 -4.50 -2.46 6.92
C LEU A 35 -5.85 -3.17 6.82
N ASP A 36 -5.91 -4.29 6.10
CA ASP A 36 -7.13 -5.08 5.95
C ASP A 36 -7.65 -5.62 7.30
N GLN A 37 -6.73 -6.00 8.19
CA GLN A 37 -7.07 -6.43 9.55
C GLN A 37 -7.58 -5.29 10.43
N LEU A 38 -7.10 -4.07 10.20
CA LEU A 38 -7.46 -2.89 10.99
C LEU A 38 -8.72 -2.19 10.48
N LEU A 39 -9.04 -2.30 9.19
CA LEU A 39 -10.18 -1.62 8.55
C LEU A 39 -11.51 -1.73 9.33
N PRO A 40 -11.89 -2.88 9.91
CA PRO A 40 -13.13 -3.00 10.69
C PRO A 40 -13.17 -2.14 11.96
N ASP A 41 -12.00 -1.80 12.51
CA ASP A 41 -11.83 -1.04 13.75
C ASP A 41 -11.56 0.45 13.51
N ILE A 42 -11.43 0.87 12.24
CA ILE A 42 -11.19 2.27 11.88
C ILE A 42 -12.50 3.07 11.99
N PRO A 43 -12.49 4.24 12.66
CA PRO A 43 -13.66 5.12 12.73
C PRO A 43 -14.15 5.54 11.34
N ASP A 44 -15.47 5.62 11.15
CA ASP A 44 -16.11 5.95 9.88
C ASP A 44 -15.56 7.22 9.22
N GLU A 45 -15.16 8.21 10.02
CA GLU A 45 -14.59 9.47 9.53
C GLU A 45 -13.24 9.29 8.82
N ALA A 46 -12.49 8.25 9.18
CA ALA A 46 -11.17 7.92 8.62
C ALA A 46 -11.23 6.76 7.61
N THR A 47 -12.25 5.91 7.65
CA THR A 47 -12.40 4.73 6.79
C THR A 47 -12.28 5.05 5.30
N ALA A 48 -12.86 6.17 4.85
CA ALA A 48 -12.77 6.59 3.45
C ALA A 48 -11.34 6.88 2.98
N TYR A 49 -10.49 7.42 3.86
CA TYR A 49 -9.07 7.68 3.56
C TYR A 49 -8.29 6.37 3.43
N PHE A 50 -8.46 5.48 4.40
CA PHE A 50 -7.75 4.20 4.43
C PHE A 50 -8.17 3.26 3.30
N LEU A 51 -9.45 3.22 2.93
CA LEU A 51 -9.91 2.45 1.76
C LEU A 51 -9.27 2.96 0.45
N ARG A 52 -9.09 4.28 0.30
CA ARG A 52 -8.42 4.84 -0.88
C ARG A 52 -6.95 4.47 -0.92
N LEU A 53 -6.25 4.52 0.23
CA LEU A 53 -4.86 4.06 0.32
C LEU A 53 -4.74 2.57 -0.03
N GLN A 54 -5.65 1.74 0.47
CA GLN A 54 -5.67 0.32 0.17
C GLN A 54 -5.83 0.07 -1.33
N GLN A 55 -6.80 0.74 -1.96
CA GLN A 55 -7.06 0.64 -3.40
C GLN A 55 -5.85 1.06 -4.24
N LEU A 56 -5.21 2.17 -3.91
CA LEU A 56 -4.01 2.64 -4.61
C LEU A 56 -2.85 1.65 -4.46
N GLY A 57 -2.63 1.12 -3.25
CA GLY A 57 -1.60 0.12 -3.00
C GLY A 57 -1.81 -1.15 -3.83
N PHE A 58 -3.04 -1.68 -3.88
CA PHE A 58 -3.33 -2.85 -4.72
C PHE A 58 -3.18 -2.58 -6.22
N LEU A 59 -3.55 -1.39 -6.69
CA LEU A 59 -3.37 -1.02 -8.08
C LEU A 59 -1.88 -1.05 -8.45
N ILE A 60 -1.02 -0.44 -7.63
CA ILE A 60 0.42 -0.43 -7.85
C ILE A 60 1.00 -1.85 -7.83
N LEU A 61 0.60 -2.70 -6.89
CA LEU A 61 1.07 -4.09 -6.83
C LEU A 61 0.65 -4.92 -8.05
N ASN A 62 -0.49 -4.61 -8.66
CA ASN A 62 -0.96 -5.30 -9.87
C ASN A 62 -0.22 -4.81 -11.14
N GLU A 63 0.18 -3.55 -11.19
CA GLU A 63 0.98 -2.97 -12.26
C GLU A 63 2.47 -3.30 -12.13
N THR A 64 2.94 -3.62 -10.92
CA THR A 64 4.34 -3.99 -10.66
C THR A 64 4.60 -5.41 -11.18
N PRO A 65 5.57 -5.60 -12.10
CA PRO A 65 5.93 -6.93 -12.58
C PRO A 65 6.38 -7.79 -11.40
N LYS A 66 5.56 -8.79 -11.04
CA LYS A 66 5.97 -9.82 -10.08
C LYS A 66 7.12 -10.57 -10.72
N GLY A 67 8.34 -10.36 -10.23
CA GLY A 67 9.54 -11.03 -10.73
C GLY A 67 9.25 -12.51 -10.87
N GLN A 68 9.24 -13.02 -12.12
CA GLN A 68 9.22 -14.44 -12.39
C GLN A 68 10.49 -15.02 -11.78
N ALA A 69 10.33 -15.72 -10.66
CA ALA A 69 11.36 -16.57 -10.07
C ALA A 69 11.62 -17.78 -10.97
#